data_AF-A0A6P8IGL9-F1
#
_entry.id   AF-A0A6P8IGL9-F1
#
_cell.length_a   1.000
_cell.length_b   1.000
_cell.length_c   1.000
_cell.angle_alpha   90.00
_cell.angle_beta   90.00
_cell.angle_gamma   90.00
#
_symmetry.space_group_name_H-M   'P 1'
#
loop_
_entity.id
_entity.type
_entity.pdbx_description
1 polymer ?
#
loop_
_entity_poly.entity_id
_entity_poly.type
_entity_poly.pdbx_seq_one_letter_code
_entity_poly.pdbx_strand_id
1 'polypeptide(L)'
;MAGGDKKKKKRSERSRSRSPRRRDRSRSPRRRKRRDSSASTSSSLSEDERRREKGYQKNSGKIPKDKKKEKEYYKAHETPEEKRARRLAKKEAKERKRRKEMGWNDEYEGYTNTDNPFGDAHLLETFVWHKKREKQGETHLTEEEKRFTDKKRQMDTRKQLERVRERRTEREREMMLREEEKERMQREKESEYYSEWEKQEDKFHLNQAKLRSKIRIQDRRAKPIDLLAQYISAEEEDLDIKMHEPYTILVVGLLFNNYSPKAR
;
A
#
# COMPACT_ATOMS: atom_id res chain seq x y z
N MET A 1 72.99 -53.90 -17.59
CA MET A 1 71.83 -53.55 -18.43
C MET A 1 71.84 -52.04 -18.60
N ALA A 2 72.44 -51.51 -19.68
CA ALA A 2 71.75 -51.17 -20.94
C ALA A 2 70.43 -50.44 -20.65
N GLY A 3 70.26 -49.13 -20.85
CA GLY A 3 70.83 -48.20 -21.82
C GLY A 3 69.63 -47.50 -22.50
N GLY A 4 69.65 -46.17 -22.69
CA GLY A 4 68.62 -45.55 -23.53
C GLY A 4 68.28 -44.09 -23.30
N ASP A 5 69.27 -43.23 -23.44
CA ASP A 5 69.14 -41.83 -23.85
C ASP A 5 68.21 -41.69 -25.08
N LYS A 6 67.21 -40.80 -25.03
CA LYS A 6 66.53 -40.30 -26.25
C LYS A 6 66.27 -38.79 -26.17
N LYS A 7 67.35 -38.02 -26.36
CA LYS A 7 67.28 -36.73 -27.07
C LYS A 7 66.64 -36.92 -28.45
N LYS A 8 65.61 -36.15 -28.78
CA LYS A 8 65.26 -35.86 -30.19
C LYS A 8 65.34 -34.36 -30.47
N LYS A 9 66.27 -34.05 -31.38
CA LYS A 9 66.54 -32.74 -31.98
C LYS A 9 65.43 -32.31 -32.95
N LYS A 10 65.18 -30.99 -32.93
CA LYS A 10 64.92 -30.04 -34.03
C LYS A 10 64.04 -30.48 -35.21
N ARG A 11 62.97 -29.70 -35.44
CA ARG A 11 62.77 -29.04 -36.75
C ARG A 11 62.40 -27.57 -36.53
N SER A 12 63.29 -26.70 -37.00
CA SER A 12 63.04 -25.30 -37.24
C SER A 12 62.13 -25.18 -38.47
N GLU A 13 60.95 -24.61 -38.30
CA GLU A 13 60.21 -24.08 -39.44
C GLU A 13 60.16 -22.56 -39.39
N ARG A 14 60.50 -22.03 -40.55
CA ARG A 14 60.96 -20.70 -40.89
C ARG A 14 59.74 -19.86 -41.21
N SER A 15 59.63 -18.73 -40.52
CA SER A 15 59.02 -17.45 -40.93
C SER A 15 57.83 -17.47 -41.92
N ARG A 16 56.72 -16.84 -41.51
CA ARG A 16 56.02 -15.84 -42.34
C ARG A 16 55.09 -15.00 -41.47
N SER A 17 55.63 -13.88 -41.01
CA SER A 17 54.87 -12.72 -40.54
C SER A 17 53.88 -12.28 -41.62
N ARG A 18 52.59 -12.64 -41.45
CA ARG A 18 51.51 -12.11 -42.28
C ARG A 18 50.95 -10.86 -41.59
N SER A 19 51.45 -9.70 -42.01
CA SER A 19 50.82 -8.41 -41.74
C SER A 19 49.34 -8.44 -42.15
N PRO A 20 48.40 -7.98 -41.32
CA PRO A 20 47.01 -7.87 -41.71
C PRO A 20 46.89 -6.80 -42.81
N ARG A 21 46.65 -7.23 -44.06
CA ARG A 21 46.27 -6.31 -45.14
C ARG A 21 44.97 -5.62 -44.72
N ARG A 22 45.05 -4.30 -44.54
CA ARG A 22 43.91 -3.41 -44.38
C ARG A 22 42.98 -3.61 -45.58
N ARG A 23 41.86 -4.28 -45.34
CA ARG A 23 40.80 -4.46 -46.34
C ARG A 23 39.92 -3.23 -46.24
N ASP A 24 40.20 -2.23 -47.09
CA ASP A 24 39.29 -1.11 -47.32
C ASP A 24 37.99 -1.67 -47.90
N ARG A 25 37.02 -1.92 -47.01
CA ARG A 25 35.64 -2.17 -47.38
C ARG A 25 34.99 -0.81 -47.55
N SER A 26 34.97 -0.35 -48.80
CA SER A 26 34.07 0.70 -49.28
C SER A 26 32.63 0.35 -48.87
N ARG A 27 32.17 1.00 -47.80
CA ARG A 27 30.79 0.93 -47.33
C ARG A 27 29.93 1.76 -48.29
N SER A 28 29.36 1.13 -49.31
CA SER A 28 28.22 1.71 -50.02
C SER A 28 27.10 2.00 -49.02
N PRO A 29 26.50 3.21 -49.02
CA PRO A 29 25.38 3.52 -48.15
C PRO A 29 24.15 2.75 -48.64
N ARG A 30 23.85 1.63 -47.97
CA ARG A 30 22.57 0.95 -48.13
C ARG A 30 21.47 1.90 -47.68
N ARG A 31 20.72 2.44 -48.64
CA ARG A 31 19.45 3.15 -48.40
C ARG A 31 18.56 2.27 -47.54
N ARG A 32 18.31 2.71 -46.31
CA ARG A 32 17.31 2.11 -45.43
C ARG A 32 15.94 2.34 -46.07
N LYS A 33 15.37 1.33 -46.72
CA LYS A 33 13.94 1.29 -46.99
C LYS A 33 13.24 1.21 -45.63
N ARG A 34 12.52 2.29 -45.28
CA ARG A 34 11.57 2.29 -44.17
C ARG A 34 10.51 1.25 -44.53
N ARG A 35 10.37 0.21 -43.70
CA ARG A 35 9.18 -0.63 -43.68
C ARG A 35 8.15 0.14 -42.87
N ASP A 36 7.16 0.71 -43.54
CA ASP A 36 5.93 1.14 -42.89
C ASP A 36 5.15 -0.13 -42.53
N SER A 37 5.03 -0.37 -41.22
CA SER A 37 4.15 -1.38 -40.65
C SER A 37 2.77 -0.76 -40.50
N SER A 38 1.90 -0.96 -41.49
CA SER A 38 0.48 -0.64 -41.39
C SER A 38 -0.23 -1.74 -40.58
N ALA A 39 -0.43 -1.49 -39.28
CA ALA A 39 -1.40 -2.24 -38.50
C ALA A 39 -2.78 -1.67 -38.80
N SER A 40 -3.60 -2.43 -39.52
CA SER A 40 -5.00 -2.12 -39.79
C SER A 40 -5.85 -2.53 -38.59
N THR A 41 -6.24 -1.55 -37.78
CA THR A 41 -7.38 -1.66 -36.86
C THR A 41 -8.55 -0.89 -37.47
N SER A 42 -9.61 -1.61 -37.80
CA SER A 42 -10.84 -1.06 -38.35
C SER A 42 -11.62 -0.32 -37.26
N SER A 43 -11.62 1.01 -37.31
CA SER A 43 -12.62 1.85 -36.64
C SER A 43 -13.25 2.78 -37.66
N SER A 44 -14.57 2.68 -37.82
CA SER A 44 -15.38 3.48 -38.74
C SER A 44 -15.46 4.93 -38.28
N LEU A 45 -14.50 5.76 -38.70
CA LEU A 45 -14.52 7.20 -38.49
C LEU A 45 -14.75 7.94 -39.82
N SER A 46 -15.59 8.97 -39.76
CA SER A 46 -16.02 9.81 -40.89
C SER A 46 -14.83 10.56 -41.50
N GLU A 47 -14.94 10.96 -42.78
CA GLU A 47 -13.82 11.55 -43.53
C GLU A 47 -13.27 12.85 -42.91
N ASP A 48 -14.09 13.57 -42.14
CA ASP A 48 -13.70 14.81 -41.45
C ASP A 48 -12.69 14.56 -40.31
N GLU A 49 -12.83 13.47 -39.55
CA GLU A 49 -11.89 13.12 -38.48
C GLU A 49 -10.51 12.69 -39.01
N ARG A 50 -10.46 12.04 -40.18
CA ARG A 50 -9.18 11.64 -40.80
C ARG A 50 -8.34 12.83 -41.24
N ARG A 51 -8.98 13.95 -41.59
CA ARG A 51 -8.29 15.21 -41.91
C ARG A 51 -7.72 15.87 -40.67
N ARG A 52 -8.43 15.79 -39.54
CA ARG A 52 -7.99 16.34 -38.25
C ARG A 52 -6.83 15.54 -37.66
N GLU A 53 -6.86 14.21 -37.75
CA GLU A 53 -5.79 13.33 -37.25
C GLU A 53 -4.45 13.50 -38.00
N LYS A 54 -4.50 13.69 -39.33
CA LYS A 54 -3.31 14.02 -40.15
C LYS A 54 -2.68 15.37 -39.80
N GLY A 55 -3.45 16.31 -39.24
CA GLY A 55 -2.95 17.60 -38.75
C GLY A 55 -2.14 17.46 -37.46
N TYR A 56 -2.57 16.60 -36.54
CA TYR A 56 -1.93 16.42 -35.23
C TYR A 56 -0.62 15.61 -35.29
N GLN A 57 -0.49 14.65 -36.21
CA GLN A 57 0.74 13.85 -36.33
C GLN A 57 1.95 14.60 -36.89
N LYS A 58 1.77 15.77 -37.53
CA LYS A 58 2.87 16.55 -38.14
C LYS A 58 3.61 17.47 -37.17
N ASN A 59 3.11 17.68 -35.95
CA ASN A 59 3.68 18.62 -34.97
C ASN A 59 4.61 18.00 -33.91
N SER A 60 4.86 16.69 -33.93
CA SER A 60 5.73 16.01 -32.94
C SER A 60 7.25 16.10 -33.24
N GLY A 61 7.65 16.64 -34.39
CA GLY A 61 9.00 16.39 -34.95
C GLY A 61 10.01 17.54 -34.97
N LYS A 62 9.70 18.74 -34.46
CA LYS A 62 10.65 19.86 -34.48
C LYS A 62 10.92 20.35 -33.07
N ILE A 63 12.00 19.84 -32.47
CA ILE A 63 12.64 20.56 -31.36
C ILE A 63 12.99 21.95 -31.93
N PRO A 64 12.47 23.06 -31.36
CA PRO A 64 12.76 24.40 -31.88
C PRO A 64 14.27 24.57 -31.97
N LYS A 65 14.75 25.11 -33.10
CA LYS A 65 16.20 25.26 -33.37
C LYS A 65 16.92 25.96 -32.20
N ASP A 66 16.20 26.80 -31.47
CA ASP A 66 16.68 27.55 -30.30
C ASP A 66 17.00 26.64 -29.12
N LYS A 67 16.14 25.66 -28.79
CA LYS A 67 16.44 24.63 -27.76
C LYS A 67 17.65 23.76 -28.10
N LYS A 68 18.00 23.64 -29.38
CA LYS A 68 19.18 22.89 -29.82
C LYS A 68 20.45 23.73 -29.64
N LYS A 69 20.39 25.01 -30.00
CA LYS A 69 21.47 25.99 -29.77
C LYS A 69 21.74 26.20 -28.29
N GLU A 70 20.71 26.32 -27.45
CA GLU A 70 20.86 26.43 -25.99
C GLU A 70 21.53 25.19 -25.40
N LYS A 71 21.13 23.98 -25.80
CA LYS A 71 21.76 22.73 -25.34
C LYS A 71 23.21 22.59 -25.81
N GLU A 72 23.56 23.21 -26.92
CA GLU A 72 24.94 23.26 -27.44
C GLU A 72 25.76 24.31 -26.70
N TYR A 73 25.17 25.48 -26.39
CA TYR A 73 25.76 26.53 -25.57
C TYR A 73 26.05 26.04 -24.14
N TYR A 74 25.07 25.42 -23.48
CA TYR A 74 25.25 24.82 -22.15
C TYR A 74 26.34 23.73 -22.14
N LYS A 75 26.41 22.89 -23.18
CA LYS A 75 27.49 21.88 -23.33
C LYS A 75 28.87 22.45 -23.58
N ALA A 76 28.95 23.64 -24.17
CA ALA A 76 30.21 24.31 -24.45
C ALA A 76 30.77 24.98 -23.19
N HIS A 77 29.89 25.43 -22.28
CA HIS A 77 30.23 26.02 -20.99
C HIS A 77 30.26 24.99 -19.83
N GLU A 78 29.91 23.73 -20.10
CA GLU A 78 29.86 22.63 -19.14
C GLU A 78 31.27 22.31 -18.63
N THR A 79 31.46 22.36 -17.32
CA THR A 79 32.73 22.00 -16.67
C THR A 79 33.07 20.52 -16.95
N PRO A 80 34.36 20.12 -16.91
CA PRO A 80 34.74 18.74 -17.15
C PRO A 80 34.08 17.74 -16.19
N GLU A 81 33.71 18.19 -14.99
CA GLU A 81 32.99 17.41 -13.98
C GLU A 81 31.51 17.20 -14.36
N GLU A 82 30.83 18.26 -14.77
CA GLU A 82 29.43 18.21 -15.21
C GLU A 82 29.25 17.36 -16.48
N LYS A 83 30.24 17.40 -17.38
CA LYS A 83 30.31 16.52 -18.55
C LYS A 83 30.46 15.04 -18.17
N ARG A 84 31.14 14.72 -17.06
CA ARG A 84 31.23 13.35 -16.51
C ARG A 84 29.90 12.92 -15.91
N ALA A 85 29.26 13.77 -15.10
CA ALA A 85 27.94 13.53 -14.52
C ALA A 85 26.89 13.25 -15.60
N ARG A 86 26.87 14.05 -16.68
CA ARG A 86 25.97 13.83 -17.81
C ARG A 86 26.24 12.51 -18.55
N ARG A 87 27.50 12.09 -18.66
CA ARG A 87 27.86 10.78 -19.25
C ARG A 87 27.43 9.62 -18.35
N LEU A 88 27.59 9.77 -17.04
CA LEU A 88 27.11 8.81 -16.04
C LEU A 88 25.59 8.69 -16.07
N ALA A 89 24.85 9.81 -15.97
CA ALA A 89 23.39 9.82 -16.06
C ALA A 89 22.88 9.24 -17.39
N LYS A 90 23.57 9.49 -18.52
CA LYS A 90 23.22 8.87 -19.80
C LYS A 90 23.50 7.35 -19.82
N LYS A 91 24.53 6.89 -19.13
CA LYS A 91 24.86 5.47 -18.99
C LYS A 91 23.83 4.77 -18.10
N GLU A 92 23.54 5.34 -16.95
CA GLU A 92 22.53 4.88 -16.00
C GLU A 92 21.12 4.89 -16.61
N ALA A 93 20.71 5.94 -17.33
CA ALA A 93 19.41 5.97 -18.00
C ALA A 93 19.30 4.89 -19.10
N LYS A 94 20.39 4.58 -19.81
CA LYS A 94 20.42 3.48 -20.77
C LYS A 94 20.34 2.12 -20.07
N GLU A 95 21.02 1.97 -18.95
CA GLU A 95 20.99 0.77 -18.13
C GLU A 95 19.61 0.53 -17.52
N ARG A 96 19.00 1.56 -16.93
CA ARG A 96 17.61 1.54 -16.43
C ARG A 96 16.62 1.19 -17.54
N LYS A 97 16.79 1.76 -18.74
CA LYS A 97 15.93 1.40 -19.89
C LYS A 97 16.11 -0.07 -20.28
N ARG A 98 17.35 -0.58 -20.31
CA ARG A 98 17.65 -1.99 -20.58
C ARG A 98 17.07 -2.91 -19.50
N ARG A 99 17.18 -2.55 -18.21
CA ARG A 99 16.60 -3.28 -17.08
C ARG A 99 15.08 -3.38 -17.20
N LYS A 100 14.38 -2.26 -17.44
CA LYS A 100 12.92 -2.25 -17.63
C LYS A 100 12.49 -3.07 -18.86
N GLU A 101 13.28 -3.05 -19.94
CA GLU A 101 13.00 -3.85 -21.14
C GLU A 101 13.18 -5.36 -20.91
N MET A 102 14.08 -5.75 -20.00
CA MET A 102 14.31 -7.14 -19.57
C MET A 102 13.30 -7.63 -18.51
N GLY A 103 12.28 -6.81 -18.18
CA GLY A 103 11.22 -7.19 -17.25
C GLY A 103 11.59 -7.05 -15.77
N TRP A 104 12.71 -6.40 -15.45
CA TRP A 104 13.06 -6.06 -14.08
C TRP A 104 12.17 -4.90 -13.60
N ASN A 105 11.28 -5.19 -12.64
CA ASN A 105 10.40 -4.21 -12.01
C ASN A 105 11.17 -3.33 -11.01
N ASP A 106 10.56 -2.22 -10.58
CA ASP A 106 11.04 -1.35 -9.47
C ASP A 106 11.42 -2.15 -8.22
N GLU A 107 10.67 -3.22 -7.92
CA GLU A 107 10.93 -4.11 -6.77
C GLU A 107 12.26 -4.89 -6.88
N TYR A 108 12.79 -5.05 -8.10
CA TYR A 108 14.09 -5.67 -8.38
C TYR A 108 15.20 -4.63 -8.67
N GLU A 109 14.91 -3.33 -8.66
CA GLU A 109 15.90 -2.30 -8.96
C GLU A 109 17.03 -2.21 -7.91
N GLY A 110 16.77 -2.65 -6.68
CA GLY A 110 17.71 -2.64 -5.56
C GLY A 110 18.84 -3.65 -5.65
N TYR A 111 18.71 -4.70 -6.47
CA TYR A 111 19.77 -5.70 -6.60
C TYR A 111 20.75 -5.34 -7.71
N THR A 112 22.04 -5.39 -7.38
CA THR A 112 23.15 -5.25 -8.34
C THR A 112 24.01 -6.51 -8.28
N ASN A 113 24.74 -6.83 -9.36
CA ASN A 113 25.66 -7.99 -9.36
C ASN A 113 26.74 -7.91 -8.27
N THR A 114 27.03 -6.70 -7.76
CA THR A 114 28.03 -6.45 -6.73
C THR A 114 27.46 -6.41 -5.31
N ASP A 115 26.16 -6.13 -5.18
CA ASP A 115 25.45 -5.99 -3.91
C ASP A 115 24.26 -6.96 -3.89
N ASN A 116 24.60 -8.25 -4.04
CA ASN A 116 23.64 -9.34 -4.02
C ASN A 116 23.77 -10.09 -2.68
N PRO A 117 22.74 -10.10 -1.81
CA PRO A 117 22.82 -10.75 -0.51
C PRO A 117 23.00 -12.28 -0.59
N PHE A 118 22.77 -12.89 -1.76
CA PHE A 118 22.95 -14.32 -2.00
C PHE A 118 24.31 -14.67 -2.63
N GLY A 119 25.19 -13.69 -2.85
CA GLY A 119 26.55 -13.92 -3.35
C GLY A 119 26.66 -14.35 -4.81
N ASP A 120 25.58 -14.26 -5.60
CA ASP A 120 25.62 -14.55 -7.04
C ASP A 120 26.15 -13.34 -7.84
N ALA A 121 27.26 -13.56 -8.54
CA ALA A 121 27.97 -12.56 -9.34
C ALA A 121 27.27 -12.24 -10.69
N HIS A 122 26.33 -13.07 -11.14
CA HIS A 122 25.68 -12.96 -12.44
C HIS A 122 24.16 -12.73 -12.35
N LEU A 123 23.68 -12.14 -11.25
CA LEU A 123 22.25 -11.92 -10.99
C LEU A 123 21.49 -11.26 -12.16
N LEU A 124 22.15 -10.33 -12.87
CA LEU A 124 21.58 -9.61 -14.02
C LEU A 124 21.50 -10.42 -15.31
N GLU A 125 22.10 -11.62 -15.37
CA GLU A 125 22.05 -12.48 -16.54
C GLU A 125 20.75 -13.28 -16.56
N THR A 126 20.14 -13.39 -17.75
CA THR A 126 18.93 -14.19 -17.91
C THR A 126 19.28 -15.66 -17.90
N PHE A 127 18.81 -16.38 -16.89
CA PHE A 127 18.94 -17.83 -16.83
C PHE A 127 18.18 -18.49 -17.98
N VAL A 128 18.85 -19.39 -18.70
CA VAL A 128 18.26 -20.18 -19.79
C VAL A 128 18.29 -21.65 -19.43
N TRP A 129 17.11 -22.26 -19.31
CA TRP A 129 17.01 -23.69 -19.07
C TRP A 129 17.14 -24.48 -20.38
N HIS A 130 18.38 -24.67 -20.85
CA HIS A 130 18.69 -25.31 -22.13
C HIS A 130 17.95 -26.64 -22.36
N LYS A 131 17.98 -27.56 -21.39
CA LYS A 131 17.29 -28.85 -21.48
C LYS A 131 15.77 -28.74 -21.61
N LYS A 132 15.14 -27.75 -20.97
CA LYS A 132 13.70 -27.48 -21.10
C LYS A 132 13.38 -26.94 -22.49
N ARG A 133 14.24 -26.09 -23.05
CA ARG A 133 14.06 -25.56 -24.41
C ARG A 133 14.20 -26.63 -25.49
N GLU A 134 15.16 -27.54 -25.32
CA GLU A 134 15.32 -28.72 -26.16
C GLU A 134 14.07 -29.62 -26.10
N LYS A 135 13.57 -29.91 -24.89
CA LYS A 135 12.34 -30.71 -24.71
C LYS A 135 11.09 -30.04 -25.31
N GLN A 136 11.02 -28.72 -25.32
CA GLN A 136 9.91 -27.95 -25.91
C GLN A 136 10.04 -27.76 -27.43
N GLY A 137 11.11 -28.30 -28.06
CA GLY A 137 11.33 -28.16 -29.50
C GLY A 137 11.64 -26.72 -29.93
N GLU A 138 11.99 -25.84 -28.98
CA GLU A 138 12.25 -24.43 -29.28
C GLU A 138 13.62 -24.22 -29.94
N THR A 139 14.42 -25.26 -30.14
CA THR A 139 15.77 -25.14 -30.74
C THR A 139 15.73 -24.46 -32.11
N HIS A 140 14.71 -24.76 -32.93
CA HIS A 140 14.56 -24.28 -34.30
C HIS A 140 13.97 -22.86 -34.44
N LEU A 141 13.35 -22.30 -33.40
CA LEU A 141 12.77 -20.96 -33.47
C LEU A 141 13.85 -19.88 -33.49
N THR A 142 13.56 -18.78 -34.18
CA THR A 142 14.45 -17.61 -34.21
C THR A 142 14.56 -16.98 -32.83
N GLU A 143 15.70 -16.33 -32.54
CA GLU A 143 15.93 -15.72 -31.23
C GLU A 143 14.90 -14.62 -30.89
N GLU A 144 14.35 -13.97 -31.91
CA GLU A 144 13.31 -12.95 -31.76
C GLU A 144 11.97 -13.56 -31.34
N GLU A 145 11.55 -14.67 -31.95
CA GLU A 145 10.32 -15.38 -31.60
C GLU A 145 10.39 -15.92 -30.16
N LYS A 146 11.55 -16.45 -29.77
CA LYS A 146 11.82 -16.94 -28.41
C LYS A 146 11.65 -15.84 -27.36
N ARG A 147 12.22 -14.66 -27.62
CA ARG A 147 12.07 -13.50 -26.73
C ARG A 147 10.62 -13.02 -26.66
N PHE A 148 9.87 -13.09 -27.76
CA PHE A 148 8.46 -12.70 -27.78
C PHE A 148 7.59 -13.65 -26.97
N THR A 149 7.77 -14.97 -27.12
CA THR A 149 7.03 -15.97 -26.34
C THR A 149 7.35 -15.89 -24.85
N ASP A 150 8.62 -15.73 -24.49
CA ASP A 150 9.04 -15.55 -23.09
C ASP A 150 8.46 -14.28 -22.49
N LYS A 151 8.47 -13.16 -23.22
CA LYS A 151 7.85 -11.91 -22.77
C LYS A 151 6.34 -12.06 -22.59
N LYS A 152 5.66 -12.78 -23.48
CA LYS A 152 4.22 -13.09 -23.34
C LYS A 152 3.97 -13.92 -22.08
N ARG A 153 4.76 -14.98 -21.85
CA ARG A 153 4.67 -15.82 -20.64
C ARG A 153 4.93 -15.02 -19.36
N GLN A 154 5.90 -14.11 -19.36
CA GLN A 154 6.16 -13.21 -18.23
C GLN A 154 4.98 -12.29 -17.95
N MET A 155 4.39 -11.68 -18.98
CA MET A 155 3.21 -10.83 -18.86
C MET A 155 2.01 -11.60 -18.32
N ASP A 156 1.79 -12.82 -18.80
CA ASP A 156 0.71 -13.69 -18.32
C ASP A 156 0.93 -14.11 -16.86
N THR A 157 2.16 -14.46 -16.49
CA THR A 157 2.53 -14.80 -15.09
C THR A 157 2.33 -13.60 -14.17
N ARG A 158 2.69 -12.40 -14.62
CA ARG A 158 2.48 -11.15 -13.86
C ARG A 158 1.00 -10.89 -13.62
N LYS A 159 0.15 -11.03 -14.64
CA LYS A 159 -1.31 -10.90 -14.50
C LYS A 159 -1.89 -11.95 -13.55
N GLN A 160 -1.36 -13.17 -13.56
CA GLN A 160 -1.78 -14.21 -12.61
C GLN A 160 -1.40 -13.86 -11.17
N LEU A 161 -0.17 -13.37 -10.95
CA LEU A 161 0.28 -12.90 -9.64
C LEU A 161 -0.57 -11.73 -9.13
N GLU A 162 -0.91 -10.78 -10.00
CA GLU A 162 -1.78 -9.65 -9.68
C GLU A 162 -3.17 -10.12 -9.23
N ARG A 163 -3.82 -11.02 -9.98
CA ARG A 163 -5.11 -11.62 -9.58
C ARG A 163 -5.03 -12.37 -8.24
N VAL A 164 -3.92 -13.05 -7.98
CA VAL A 164 -3.70 -13.74 -6.69
C VAL A 164 -3.56 -12.73 -5.56
N ARG A 165 -2.85 -11.62 -5.80
CA ARG A 165 -2.70 -10.53 -4.83
C ARG A 165 -4.05 -9.86 -4.56
N GLU A 166 -4.80 -9.53 -5.61
CA GLU A 166 -6.17 -9.00 -5.50
C GLU A 166 -7.05 -9.90 -4.63
N ARG A 167 -7.10 -11.21 -4.93
CA ARG A 167 -7.87 -12.19 -4.14
C ARG A 167 -7.42 -12.30 -2.67
N ARG A 168 -6.15 -12.02 -2.35
CA ARG A 168 -5.67 -11.96 -0.96
C ARG A 168 -6.19 -10.70 -0.29
N THR A 169 -5.97 -9.54 -0.93
CA THR A 169 -6.42 -8.25 -0.40
C THR A 169 -7.93 -8.16 -0.27
N GLU A 170 -8.70 -8.79 -1.16
CA GLU A 170 -10.15 -8.85 -1.07
C GLU A 170 -10.61 -9.68 0.12
N ARG A 171 -10.02 -10.85 0.34
CA ARG A 171 -10.31 -11.67 1.53
C ARG A 171 -9.93 -10.98 2.82
N GLU A 172 -8.80 -10.27 2.86
CA GLU A 172 -8.39 -9.46 4.02
C GLU A 172 -9.40 -8.34 4.29
N ARG A 173 -9.86 -7.63 3.25
CA ARG A 173 -10.91 -6.60 3.40
C ARG A 173 -12.25 -7.18 3.87
N GLU A 174 -12.67 -8.32 3.31
CA GLU A 174 -13.92 -8.99 3.70
C GLU A 174 -13.85 -9.44 5.16
N MET A 175 -12.73 -10.03 5.58
CA MET A 175 -12.49 -10.43 6.97
C MET A 175 -12.51 -9.22 7.92
N MET A 176 -11.84 -8.13 7.55
CA MET A 176 -11.83 -6.89 8.32
C MET A 176 -13.23 -6.31 8.49
N LEU A 177 -14.02 -6.21 7.40
CA LEU A 177 -15.39 -5.72 7.46
C LEU A 177 -16.28 -6.61 8.35
N ARG A 178 -16.12 -7.93 8.25
CA ARG A 178 -16.85 -8.89 9.08
C ARG A 178 -16.46 -8.80 10.55
N GLU A 179 -15.19 -8.55 10.85
CA GLU A 179 -14.69 -8.36 12.20
C GLU A 179 -15.20 -7.06 12.81
N GLU A 180 -15.15 -5.96 12.05
CA GLU A 180 -15.70 -4.65 12.45
C GLU A 180 -17.21 -4.71 12.71
N GLU A 181 -17.97 -5.41 11.85
CA GLU A 181 -19.40 -5.60 12.07
C GLU A 181 -19.68 -6.43 13.33
N LYS A 182 -18.90 -7.50 13.58
CA LYS A 182 -19.03 -8.29 14.81
C LYS A 182 -18.69 -7.47 16.04
N GLU A 183 -17.63 -6.68 16.00
CA GLU A 183 -17.22 -5.81 17.10
C GLU A 183 -18.28 -4.75 17.38
N ARG A 184 -18.86 -4.14 16.34
CA ARG A 184 -19.97 -3.19 16.49
C ARG A 184 -21.18 -3.85 17.15
N MET A 185 -21.58 -5.03 16.68
CA MET A 185 -22.67 -5.80 17.27
C MET A 185 -22.39 -6.22 18.72
N GLN A 186 -21.13 -6.53 19.06
CA GLN A 186 -20.73 -6.83 20.44
C GLN A 186 -20.84 -5.59 21.33
N ARG A 187 -20.31 -4.45 20.86
CA ARG A 187 -20.39 -3.17 21.58
C ARG A 187 -21.84 -2.74 21.79
N GLU A 188 -22.69 -2.89 20.78
CA GLU A 188 -24.13 -2.61 20.89
C GLU A 188 -24.77 -3.51 21.95
N LYS A 189 -24.54 -4.84 21.91
CA LYS A 189 -25.05 -5.78 22.93
C LYS A 189 -24.55 -5.47 24.34
N GLU A 190 -23.27 -5.13 24.48
CA GLU A 190 -22.71 -4.72 25.77
C GLU A 190 -23.38 -3.43 26.27
N SER A 191 -23.58 -2.44 25.40
CA SER A 191 -24.27 -1.19 25.76
C SER A 191 -25.72 -1.42 26.17
N GLU A 192 -26.44 -2.32 25.48
CA GLU A 192 -27.80 -2.72 25.84
C GLU A 192 -27.81 -3.41 27.21
N TYR A 193 -26.88 -4.34 27.44
CA TYR A 193 -26.73 -5.03 28.72
C TYR A 193 -26.46 -4.05 29.88
N TYR A 194 -25.54 -3.09 29.69
CA TYR A 194 -25.26 -2.06 30.69
C TYR A 194 -26.46 -1.13 30.91
N SER A 195 -27.20 -0.77 29.87
CA SER A 195 -28.41 0.06 30.01
C SER A 195 -29.53 -0.66 30.77
N GLU A 196 -29.71 -1.97 30.54
CA GLU A 196 -30.64 -2.78 31.31
C GLU A 196 -30.22 -2.90 32.77
N TRP A 197 -28.91 -3.05 33.02
CA TRP A 197 -28.36 -3.09 34.37
C TRP A 197 -28.60 -1.78 35.13
N GLU A 198 -28.32 -0.63 34.50
CA GLU A 198 -28.56 0.70 35.07
C GLU A 198 -30.04 0.88 35.47
N LYS A 199 -30.97 0.46 34.60
CA LYS A 199 -32.41 0.49 34.92
C LYS A 199 -32.78 -0.41 36.11
N GLN A 200 -32.10 -1.54 36.29
CA GLN A 200 -32.32 -2.42 37.44
C GLN A 200 -31.77 -1.79 38.72
N GLU A 201 -30.59 -1.17 38.65
CA GLU A 201 -29.96 -0.45 39.76
C GLU A 201 -30.82 0.75 40.21
N ASP A 202 -31.33 1.55 39.27
CA ASP A 202 -32.25 2.65 39.55
C ASP A 202 -33.52 2.19 40.26
N LYS A 203 -34.13 1.09 39.79
CA LYS A 203 -35.29 0.47 40.45
C LYS A 203 -34.96 0.00 41.86
N PHE A 204 -33.78 -0.60 42.04
CA PHE A 204 -33.32 -1.02 43.36
C PHE A 204 -33.15 0.17 44.31
N HIS A 205 -32.52 1.26 43.86
CA HIS A 205 -32.36 2.48 44.65
C HIS A 205 -33.69 3.14 44.98
N LEU A 206 -34.62 3.18 44.03
CA LEU A 206 -35.98 3.68 44.25
C LEU A 206 -36.70 2.83 45.31
N ASN A 207 -36.65 1.51 45.21
CA ASN A 207 -37.25 0.61 46.19
C ASN A 207 -36.61 0.74 47.57
N GLN A 208 -35.29 0.89 47.64
CA GLN A 208 -34.58 1.17 48.89
C GLN A 208 -34.99 2.51 49.51
N ALA A 209 -35.13 3.56 48.69
CA ALA A 209 -35.59 4.86 49.15
C ALA A 209 -37.03 4.78 49.70
N LYS A 210 -37.93 4.07 49.01
CA LYS A 210 -39.30 3.79 49.48
C LYS A 210 -39.30 3.02 50.80
N LEU A 211 -38.51 1.95 50.91
CA LEU A 211 -38.41 1.16 52.14
C LEU A 211 -37.89 2.01 53.31
N ARG A 212 -36.85 2.80 53.08
CA ARG A 212 -36.30 3.74 54.08
C ARG A 212 -37.32 4.79 54.52
N SER A 213 -38.10 5.33 53.58
CA SER A 213 -39.20 6.25 53.88
C SER A 213 -40.25 5.59 54.79
N LYS A 214 -40.70 4.37 54.44
CA LYS A 214 -41.67 3.60 55.23
C LYS A 214 -41.20 3.37 56.67
N ILE A 215 -39.94 2.98 56.87
CA ILE A 215 -39.36 2.78 58.21
C ILE A 215 -39.35 4.10 59.00
N ARG A 216 -38.97 5.24 58.39
CA ARG A 216 -38.95 6.54 59.09
C ARG A 216 -40.33 7.01 59.52
N ILE A 217 -41.36 6.74 58.72
CA ILE A 217 -42.75 7.06 59.06
C ILE A 217 -43.19 6.24 60.27
N GLN A 218 -42.92 4.93 60.28
CA GLN A 218 -43.21 4.05 61.41
C GLN A 218 -42.49 4.50 62.69
N ASP A 219 -41.22 4.88 62.58
CA ASP A 219 -40.37 5.37 63.67
C ASP A 219 -40.72 6.79 64.17
N ARG A 220 -41.77 7.44 63.63
CA ARG A 220 -42.14 8.84 63.91
C ARG A 220 -41.03 9.87 63.69
N ARG A 221 -40.09 9.57 62.78
CA ARG A 221 -38.97 10.43 62.36
C ARG A 221 -39.04 10.75 60.87
N ALA A 222 -40.26 10.87 60.34
CA ALA A 222 -40.53 11.10 58.93
C ALA A 222 -39.99 12.46 58.49
N LYS A 223 -39.40 12.52 57.29
CA LYS A 223 -39.13 13.79 56.61
C LYS A 223 -40.39 14.27 55.89
N PRO A 224 -40.57 15.58 55.64
CA PRO A 224 -41.69 16.08 54.83
C PRO A 224 -41.82 15.41 53.46
N ILE A 225 -40.69 15.07 52.81
CA ILE A 225 -40.65 14.33 51.54
C ILE A 225 -41.20 12.91 51.68
N ASP A 226 -40.94 12.24 52.81
CA ASP A 226 -41.40 10.87 53.08
C ASP A 226 -42.94 10.86 53.21
N LEU A 227 -43.51 11.88 53.88
CA LEU A 227 -44.95 12.08 54.00
C LEU A 227 -45.60 12.39 52.64
N LEU A 228 -45.02 13.29 51.85
CA LEU A 228 -45.50 13.58 50.48
C LEU A 228 -45.49 12.34 49.59
N ALA A 229 -44.42 11.55 49.65
CA ALA A 229 -44.32 10.30 48.91
C ALA A 229 -45.41 9.31 49.34
N GLN A 230 -45.73 9.25 50.64
CA GLN A 230 -46.86 8.46 51.15
C GLN A 230 -48.19 8.98 50.60
N TYR A 231 -48.47 10.29 50.67
CA TYR A 231 -49.71 10.88 50.17
C TYR A 231 -49.93 10.67 48.67
N ILE A 232 -48.87 10.79 47.86
CA ILE A 232 -48.94 10.58 46.41
C ILE A 232 -49.06 9.07 46.07
N SER A 233 -48.52 8.19 46.91
CA SER A 233 -48.62 6.73 46.71
C SER A 233 -49.90 6.13 47.29
N ALA A 234 -50.64 6.85 48.13
CA ALA A 234 -51.75 6.35 48.93
C ALA A 234 -53.13 6.65 48.33
N GLU A 235 -53.32 6.39 47.03
CA GLU A 235 -54.68 6.24 46.49
C GLU A 235 -55.35 4.90 46.91
N GLU A 236 -54.66 4.01 47.65
CA GLU A 236 -55.12 2.63 47.92
C GLU A 236 -55.17 2.16 49.40
N GLU A 237 -54.84 2.96 50.42
CA GLU A 237 -54.89 2.48 51.83
C GLU A 237 -55.58 3.51 52.74
N ASP A 238 -56.63 3.10 53.45
CA ASP A 238 -57.45 3.93 54.35
C ASP A 238 -56.58 4.60 55.43
N LEU A 239 -56.32 5.90 55.27
CA LEU A 239 -55.46 6.67 56.16
C LEU A 239 -56.24 7.24 57.34
N ASP A 240 -56.39 6.47 58.41
CA ASP A 240 -56.59 7.03 59.75
C ASP A 240 -55.26 7.61 60.25
N ILE A 241 -54.97 8.89 59.94
CA ILE A 241 -53.78 9.59 60.48
C ILE A 241 -54.17 10.84 61.26
N LYS A 242 -53.78 10.83 62.55
CA LYS A 242 -53.71 11.98 63.46
C LYS A 242 -52.84 13.07 62.86
N MET A 243 -53.50 14.07 62.29
CA MET A 243 -52.94 15.37 61.94
C MET A 243 -52.34 16.00 63.23
N HIS A 244 -51.01 16.11 63.32
CA HIS A 244 -50.38 16.83 64.43
C HIS A 244 -50.36 18.32 64.09
N GLU A 245 -50.90 19.14 64.99
CA GLU A 245 -51.08 20.57 64.75
C GLU A 245 -49.74 21.27 64.43
N PRO A 246 -49.72 22.18 63.44
CA PRO A 246 -48.49 22.74 62.83
C PRO A 246 -47.60 23.52 63.81
N TYR A 247 -48.13 23.93 64.95
CA TYR A 247 -47.39 24.69 65.96
C TYR A 247 -46.43 23.83 66.79
N THR A 248 -46.59 22.52 66.81
CA THR A 248 -45.70 21.63 67.60
C THR A 248 -44.28 21.52 67.01
N ILE A 249 -44.13 21.72 65.70
CA ILE A 249 -42.84 21.57 65.01
C ILE A 249 -41.96 22.82 65.19
N LEU A 250 -42.57 24.00 65.42
CA LEU A 250 -41.85 25.28 65.52
C LEU A 250 -41.39 25.64 66.94
N VAL A 251 -42.00 25.07 67.99
CA VAL A 251 -41.68 25.44 69.39
C VAL A 251 -40.34 24.87 69.84
N VAL A 252 -39.93 23.69 69.37
CA VAL A 252 -38.67 23.04 69.79
C VAL A 252 -37.43 23.82 69.31
N GLY A 253 -37.53 24.57 68.21
CA GLY A 253 -36.43 25.42 67.70
C GLY A 253 -36.29 26.80 68.38
N LEU A 254 -37.38 27.32 68.97
CA LEU A 254 -37.39 28.67 69.57
C LEU A 254 -37.02 28.70 71.05
N LEU A 255 -37.13 27.58 71.78
CA LEU A 255 -36.81 27.53 73.21
C LEU A 255 -35.31 27.33 73.51
N PHE A 256 -34.49 26.90 72.54
CA PHE A 256 -33.06 26.63 72.77
C PHE A 256 -32.13 27.84 72.56
N ASN A 257 -32.63 28.98 72.06
CA ASN A 257 -31.81 30.15 71.76
C ASN A 257 -31.88 31.29 72.80
N ASN A 258 -32.60 31.09 73.91
CA ASN A 258 -32.73 32.09 74.97
C ASN A 258 -32.22 31.56 76.31
N TYR A 259 -30.93 31.22 76.44
CA TYR A 259 -30.22 31.29 77.73
C TYR A 259 -28.71 31.21 77.49
N SER A 260 -28.06 32.37 77.36
CA SER A 260 -26.61 32.52 77.50
C SER A 260 -26.36 33.54 78.60
N PRO A 261 -26.04 33.13 79.84
CA PRO A 261 -25.69 34.06 80.89
C PRO A 261 -24.27 34.59 80.63
N LYS A 262 -24.17 35.88 80.30
CA LYS A 262 -22.90 36.63 80.33
C LYS A 262 -22.38 36.68 81.77
N ALA A 263 -21.22 36.07 81.99
CA ALA A 263 -20.47 36.21 83.23
C ALA A 263 -19.95 37.65 83.40
N ARG A 264 -20.14 38.20 84.59
CA ARG A 264 -19.37 39.31 85.17
C ARG A 264 -18.92 38.88 86.55
#